data_AF-H8FY25-F1
#
_entry.id   AF-H8FY25-F1
#
_cell.length_a   1.000
_cell.length_b   1.000
_cell.length_c   1.000
_cell.angle_alpha   90.00
_cell.angle_beta   90.00
_cell.angle_gamma   90.00
#
_symmetry.space_group_name_H-M   'P 1'
#
loop_
_entity.id
_entity.type
_entity.pdbx_description
1 polymer ?
#
loop_
_entity_poly.entity_id
_entity_poly.type
_entity_poly.pdbx_seq_one_letter_code
_entity_poly.pdbx_strand_id
1 'polypeptide(L)'
;MTSVKLPETVQHEFNDLLLGDKLGSGCYRDVYELAINPRLVMKIEIRDSRQFCNVCEWEVWNELRGTEWEKFLAPCRWISHSGSVLIQERTEPITKLPTQLPSFMTDIKLSNLGKIGRRVVAHDYAFHKFFTRGLKGVKMAPVPRD
;
A
#
# COMPACT_ATOMS: atom_id res chain seq x y z
N MET A 1 22.11 9.93 -11.08
CA MET A 1 21.85 11.28 -10.56
C MET A 1 22.53 11.41 -9.22
N THR A 2 23.30 12.46 -9.00
CA THR A 2 23.92 12.76 -7.70
C THR A 2 22.84 13.26 -6.76
N SER A 3 22.66 12.61 -5.60
CA SER A 3 21.67 13.03 -4.62
C SER A 3 22.06 14.40 -4.05
N VAL A 4 21.15 15.38 -4.10
CA VAL A 4 21.36 16.69 -3.50
C VAL A 4 21.17 16.57 -1.99
N LYS A 5 22.21 16.90 -1.22
CA LYS A 5 22.10 16.96 0.24
C LYS A 5 21.58 18.33 0.65
N LEU A 6 20.34 18.38 1.11
CA LEU A 6 19.70 19.61 1.60
C LEU A 6 19.97 19.83 3.10
N PRO A 7 19.96 21.09 3.58
CA PRO A 7 19.97 21.38 5.01
C PRO A 7 18.81 20.69 5.74
N GLU A 8 19.01 20.33 7.01
CA GLU A 8 17.99 19.66 7.81
C GLU A 8 16.71 20.52 7.95
N THR A 9 16.87 21.84 8.10
CA THR A 9 15.73 22.77 8.16
C THR A 9 14.86 22.68 6.92
N VAL A 10 15.45 22.60 5.73
CA VAL A 10 14.71 22.45 4.47
C VAL A 10 14.02 21.06 4.38
N GLN A 11 14.63 20.02 4.94
CA GLN A 11 14.01 18.69 5.00
C GLN A 11 12.78 18.69 5.92
N HIS A 12 12.82 19.40 7.05
CA HIS A 12 11.65 19.58 7.93
C HIS A 12 10.53 20.34 7.22
N GLU A 13 10.85 21.43 6.51
CA GLU A 13 9.86 22.17 5.71
C GLU A 13 9.20 21.27 4.63
N PHE A 14 9.96 20.34 4.03
CA PHE A 14 9.38 19.35 3.12
C PHE A 14 8.48 18.33 3.82
N ASN A 15 8.82 17.92 5.04
CA ASN A 15 7.94 17.06 5.82
C ASN A 15 6.61 17.78 6.09
N ASP A 16 6.66 19.03 6.54
CA ASP A 16 5.46 19.83 6.84
C ASP A 16 4.63 20.13 5.58
N LEU A 17 5.29 20.28 4.42
CA LEU A 17 4.61 20.48 3.14
C LEU A 17 3.93 19.20 2.62
N LEU A 18 4.53 18.03 2.84
CA LEU A 18 4.11 16.77 2.20
C LEU A 18 3.29 15.86 3.11
N LEU A 19 3.55 15.86 4.41
CA LEU A 19 2.92 14.96 5.38
C LEU A 19 1.73 15.65 6.02
N GLY A 20 0.54 15.13 5.75
CA GLY A 20 -0.67 15.46 6.49
C GLY A 20 -0.80 14.59 7.74
N ASP A 21 -2.05 14.33 8.13
CA ASP A 21 -2.34 13.50 9.29
C ASP A 21 -1.71 12.11 9.21
N LYS A 22 -1.19 11.65 10.33
CA LYS A 22 -0.74 10.26 10.48
C LYS A 22 -1.95 9.35 10.58
N LEU A 23 -2.12 8.48 9.58
CA LEU A 23 -3.27 7.58 9.45
C LEU A 23 -3.05 6.23 10.12
N GLY A 24 -1.80 5.80 10.26
CA GLY A 24 -1.49 4.53 10.91
C GLY A 24 0.01 4.25 11.03
N SER A 25 0.32 3.23 11.82
CA SER A 25 1.65 2.69 12.01
C SER A 25 1.61 1.17 11.92
N GLY A 26 2.56 0.61 11.20
CA GLY A 26 2.88 -0.82 11.22
C GLY A 26 4.22 -1.08 11.89
N CYS A 27 4.67 -2.33 11.86
CA CYS A 27 5.97 -2.71 12.44
C CYS A 27 7.16 -2.00 11.79
N TYR A 28 7.06 -1.68 10.49
CA TYR A 28 8.19 -1.22 9.68
C TYR A 28 7.98 0.16 9.04
N ARG A 29 6.73 0.63 8.97
CA ARG A 29 6.36 1.82 8.22
C ARG A 29 5.24 2.59 8.88
N ASP A 30 5.29 3.90 8.70
CA ASP A 30 4.20 4.81 9.02
C ASP A 30 3.44 5.19 7.75
N VAL A 31 2.16 5.51 7.90
CA VAL A 31 1.29 5.94 6.81
C VAL A 31 0.75 7.32 7.14
N TYR A 32 0.97 8.27 6.24
CA TYR A 32 0.51 9.64 6.32
C TYR A 32 -0.43 9.94 5.16
N GLU A 33 -1.38 10.85 5.38
CA GLU A 33 -2.03 11.55 4.27
C GLU A 33 -0.98 12.34 3.47
N LEU A 34 -1.11 12.37 2.14
CA LEU A 34 -0.29 13.27 1.32
C LEU A 34 -0.95 14.66 1.32
N ALA A 35 -0.38 15.63 2.02
CA ALA A 35 -1.00 16.93 2.28
C ALA A 35 -1.42 17.67 0.99
N ILE A 36 -0.59 17.61 -0.06
CA ILE A 36 -0.87 18.25 -1.36
C ILE A 36 -1.94 17.53 -2.19
N ASN A 37 -2.31 16.30 -1.82
CA ASN A 37 -3.38 15.53 -2.46
C ASN A 37 -4.00 14.50 -1.49
N PRO A 38 -5.05 14.89 -0.76
CA PRO A 38 -5.75 14.05 0.22
C PRO A 38 -6.29 12.70 -0.27
N ARG A 39 -6.34 12.49 -1.60
CA ARG A 39 -6.72 11.21 -2.21
C ARG A 39 -5.60 10.18 -2.22
N LEU A 40 -4.40 10.57 -1.79
CA LEU A 40 -3.21 9.73 -1.75
C LEU A 40 -2.69 9.62 -0.31
N VAL A 41 -1.98 8.54 -0.05
CA VAL A 41 -1.22 8.33 1.18
C VAL A 41 0.27 8.18 0.85
N MET A 42 1.10 8.60 1.78
CA MET A 42 2.54 8.36 1.77
C MET A 42 2.88 7.33 2.83
N LYS A 43 3.46 6.20 2.41
CA LYS A 43 3.99 5.17 3.31
C LYS A 43 5.50 5.30 3.41
N ILE A 44 6.02 5.47 4.61
CA ILE A 44 7.44 5.72 4.85
C ILE A 44 8.01 4.59 5.71
N GLU A 45 9.05 3.92 5.22
CA GLU A 45 9.81 2.96 6.04
C GLU A 45 10.63 3.72 7.08
N ILE A 46 10.21 3.64 8.34
CA ILE A 46 10.80 4.39 9.47
C ILE A 46 11.90 3.60 10.19
N ARG A 47 12.14 2.35 9.80
CA ARG A 47 13.18 1.48 10.34
C ARG A 47 14.01 0.93 9.21
N ASP A 48 15.33 0.91 9.38
CA ASP A 48 16.23 0.11 8.54
C ASP A 48 16.04 -1.38 8.87
N SER A 49 14.91 -1.91 8.42
CA SER A 49 14.46 -3.26 8.70
C SER A 49 14.86 -4.24 7.59
N ARG A 50 15.39 -3.72 6.46
CA ARG A 50 15.69 -4.46 5.22
C ARG A 50 14.54 -5.35 4.75
N GLN A 51 13.30 -5.05 5.16
CA GLN A 51 12.11 -5.81 4.78
C GLN A 51 11.56 -5.39 3.42
N PHE A 52 11.90 -4.18 2.95
CA PHE A 52 11.49 -3.65 1.65
C PHE A 52 9.98 -3.79 1.40
N CYS A 53 9.16 -3.58 2.44
CA CYS A 53 7.71 -3.75 2.38
C CYS A 53 7.09 -2.88 1.28
N ASN A 54 7.57 -1.65 1.13
CA ASN A 54 7.10 -0.74 0.08
C ASN A 54 7.46 -1.23 -1.32
N VAL A 55 8.65 -1.82 -1.51
CA VAL A 55 9.07 -2.42 -2.79
C VAL A 55 8.23 -3.65 -3.10
N CYS A 56 8.04 -4.56 -2.13
CA CYS A 56 7.19 -5.73 -2.33
C CYS A 56 5.77 -5.35 -2.74
N GLU A 57 5.20 -4.33 -2.11
CA GLU A 57 3.87 -3.82 -2.47
C GLU A 57 3.85 -3.22 -3.88
N TRP A 58 4.89 -2.47 -4.26
CA TRP A 58 5.04 -1.92 -5.61
C TRP A 58 5.14 -3.02 -6.68
N GLU A 59 5.93 -4.07 -6.45
CA GLU A 59 6.08 -5.19 -7.37
C GLU A 59 4.77 -5.96 -7.55
N VAL A 60 4.04 -6.24 -6.46
CA VAL A 60 2.71 -6.89 -6.54
C VAL A 60 1.73 -6.04 -7.34
N TRP A 61 1.74 -4.72 -7.14
CA TRP A 61 0.91 -3.82 -7.93
C TRP A 61 1.25 -3.86 -9.42
N ASN A 62 2.53 -3.82 -9.77
CA ASN A 62 2.97 -3.84 -11.18
C ASN A 62 2.64 -5.18 -11.86
N GLU A 63 2.81 -6.30 -11.16
CA GLU A 63 2.45 -7.62 -11.68
C GLU A 63 0.94 -7.74 -11.96
N LEU A 64 0.11 -7.06 -11.16
CA LEU A 64 -1.34 -7.13 -11.28
C LEU A 64 -1.98 -6.04 -12.11
N ARG A 65 -1.31 -4.91 -12.31
CA ARG A 65 -1.81 -3.82 -13.15
C ARG A 65 -2.05 -4.33 -14.58
N GLY A 66 -3.22 -3.99 -15.13
CA GLY A 66 -3.64 -4.43 -16.46
C GLY A 66 -4.28 -5.84 -16.48
N THR A 67 -4.32 -6.53 -15.35
CA THR A 67 -5.05 -7.81 -15.21
C THR A 67 -6.46 -7.57 -14.64
N GLU A 68 -7.32 -8.59 -14.69
CA GLU A 68 -8.66 -8.52 -14.08
C GLU A 68 -8.63 -8.35 -12.54
N TRP A 69 -7.49 -8.62 -11.91
CA TRP A 69 -7.31 -8.60 -10.46
C TRP A 69 -6.90 -7.21 -9.94
N GLU A 70 -6.46 -6.29 -10.82
CA GLU A 70 -6.06 -4.92 -10.47
C GLU A 70 -7.12 -4.22 -9.61
N LYS A 71 -8.41 -4.47 -9.91
CA LYS A 71 -9.55 -3.84 -9.23
C LYS A 71 -9.63 -4.13 -7.73
N PHE A 72 -8.92 -5.14 -7.24
CA PHE A 72 -8.86 -5.53 -5.83
C PHE A 72 -7.69 -4.90 -5.08
N LEU A 73 -6.79 -4.17 -5.73
CA LEU A 73 -5.68 -3.48 -5.06
C LEU A 73 -5.90 -1.97 -5.05
N ALA A 74 -5.45 -1.32 -3.98
CA ALA A 74 -5.30 0.12 -3.93
C ALA A 74 -4.11 0.50 -4.84
N PRO A 75 -4.31 1.32 -5.89
CA PRO A 75 -3.25 1.61 -6.86
C PRO A 75 -2.03 2.29 -6.24
N CYS A 76 -0.85 1.74 -6.50
CA CYS A 76 0.41 2.46 -6.25
C CYS A 76 0.65 3.47 -7.38
N ARG A 77 0.97 4.71 -7.00
CA ARG A 77 1.14 5.84 -7.93
C ARG A 77 2.60 6.17 -8.17
N TRP A 78 3.45 6.00 -7.18
CA TRP A 78 4.89 6.27 -7.28
C TRP A 78 5.65 5.61 -6.13
N ILE A 79 6.92 5.28 -6.35
CA ILE A 79 7.85 4.82 -5.32
C ILE A 79 9.17 5.57 -5.46
N SER A 80 9.83 5.87 -4.33
CA SER A 80 11.16 6.48 -4.35
C SER A 80 12.21 5.52 -4.90
N HIS A 81 13.33 6.06 -5.38
CA HIS A 81 14.42 5.26 -5.93
C HIS A 81 14.97 4.20 -4.95
N SER A 82 14.99 4.50 -3.65
CA SER A 82 15.43 3.57 -2.60
C SER A 82 14.33 2.60 -2.15
N GLY A 83 13.09 2.79 -2.58
CA GLY A 83 11.93 2.05 -2.09
C GLY A 83 11.38 2.51 -0.74
N SER A 84 12.07 3.41 -0.02
CA SER A 84 11.70 3.80 1.35
C SER A 84 10.41 4.61 1.45
N VAL A 85 9.95 5.21 0.34
CA VAL A 85 8.71 5.99 0.28
C VAL A 85 7.83 5.46 -0.85
N LEU A 86 6.58 5.15 -0.54
CA LEU A 86 5.56 4.71 -1.49
C LEU A 86 4.35 5.64 -1.44
N ILE A 87 3.88 6.09 -2.60
CA ILE A 87 2.63 6.83 -2.76
C ILE A 87 1.57 5.88 -3.32
N GLN A 88 0.44 5.78 -2.61
CA GLN A 88 -0.68 4.89 -2.94
C GLN A 88 -2.01 5.66 -2.87
N GLU A 89 -3.03 5.22 -3.59
CA GLU A 89 -4.38 5.76 -3.39
C GLU A 89 -4.87 5.53 -1.96
N ARG A 90 -5.42 6.58 -1.36
CA ARG A 90 -6.07 6.51 -0.05
C ARG A 90 -7.35 5.71 -0.17
N THR A 91 -7.57 4.85 0.81
CA THR A 91 -8.83 4.12 0.96
C THR A 91 -9.63 4.68 2.12
N GLU A 92 -10.95 4.50 2.06
CA GLU A 92 -11.81 4.71 3.22
C GLU A 92 -11.93 3.39 4.02
N PRO A 93 -12.02 3.45 5.35
CA PRO A 93 -12.23 2.26 6.17
C PRO A 93 -13.50 1.50 5.76
N ILE A 94 -13.45 0.17 5.86
CA ILE A 94 -14.62 -0.69 5.76
C ILE A 94 -14.94 -1.28 7.14
N THR A 95 -16.22 -1.55 7.38
CA THR A 95 -16.71 -2.12 8.64
C THR A 95 -17.05 -3.61 8.53
N LYS A 96 -17.06 -4.15 7.32
CA LYS A 96 -17.44 -5.54 7.05
C LYS A 96 -16.59 -6.11 5.92
N LEU A 97 -16.09 -7.32 6.13
CA LEU A 97 -15.36 -8.05 5.10
C LEU A 97 -16.30 -8.45 3.94
N PRO A 98 -15.81 -8.44 2.69
CA PRO A 98 -16.55 -8.99 1.56
C PRO A 98 -16.74 -10.50 1.74
N THR A 99 -17.76 -11.06 1.08
CA THR A 99 -18.02 -12.50 1.15
C THR A 99 -16.99 -13.32 0.39
N GLN A 100 -16.38 -12.74 -0.65
CA GLN A 100 -15.39 -13.39 -1.50
C GLN A 100 -14.26 -12.42 -1.86
N LEU A 101 -13.05 -12.96 -1.93
CA LEU A 101 -11.85 -12.28 -2.45
C LEU A 101 -11.05 -13.24 -3.35
N PRO A 102 -10.15 -12.72 -4.20
CA PRO A 102 -9.23 -13.57 -4.94
C PRO A 102 -8.38 -14.42 -3.98
N SER A 103 -8.17 -15.69 -4.33
CA SER A 103 -7.48 -16.68 -3.49
C SER A 103 -6.01 -16.39 -3.19
N PHE A 104 -5.41 -15.39 -3.85
CA PHE A 104 -4.06 -14.89 -3.53
C PHE A 104 -4.05 -13.93 -2.33
N MET A 105 -5.19 -13.33 -1.98
CA MET A 105 -5.30 -12.46 -0.82
C MET A 105 -5.35 -13.31 0.43
N THR A 106 -4.22 -13.41 1.12
CA THR A 106 -4.07 -14.30 2.28
C THR A 106 -4.08 -13.56 3.61
N ASP A 107 -3.74 -12.27 3.63
CA ASP A 107 -3.75 -11.44 4.85
C ASP A 107 -5.03 -10.60 4.88
N ILE A 108 -6.15 -11.28 5.12
CA ILE A 108 -7.49 -10.70 5.11
C ILE A 108 -7.86 -10.25 6.52
N LYS A 109 -7.77 -8.94 6.76
CA LYS A 109 -8.26 -8.29 7.98
C LYS A 109 -8.80 -6.90 7.65
N LEU A 110 -9.73 -6.38 8.45
CA LEU A 110 -10.35 -5.07 8.21
C LEU A 110 -9.31 -3.96 8.09
N SER A 111 -8.21 -4.02 8.86
CA SER A 111 -7.14 -3.03 8.80
C SER A 111 -6.30 -3.07 7.52
N ASN A 112 -6.34 -4.15 6.74
CA ASN A 112 -5.64 -4.29 5.47
C ASN A 112 -6.54 -4.04 4.25
N LEU A 113 -7.83 -3.85 4.47
CA LEU A 113 -8.80 -3.60 3.42
C LEU A 113 -9.41 -2.22 3.61
N GLY A 114 -9.77 -1.61 2.49
CA GLY A 114 -10.53 -0.38 2.46
C GLY A 114 -11.44 -0.33 1.25
N LYS A 115 -12.04 0.83 1.01
CA LYS A 115 -12.83 1.09 -0.20
C LYS A 115 -12.31 2.29 -0.98
N ILE A 116 -12.39 2.17 -2.30
CA ILE A 116 -12.20 3.27 -3.25
C ILE A 116 -13.47 3.34 -4.09
N GLY A 117 -14.31 4.34 -3.81
CA GLY A 117 -15.68 4.38 -4.33
C GLY A 117 -16.48 3.16 -3.85
N ARG A 118 -16.93 2.33 -4.80
CA ARG A 118 -17.70 1.10 -4.51
C ARG A 118 -16.84 -0.17 -4.42
N ARG A 119 -15.54 -0.08 -4.72
CA ARG A 119 -14.65 -1.25 -4.76
C ARG A 119 -14.02 -1.47 -3.40
N VAL A 120 -14.13 -2.70 -2.88
CA VAL A 120 -13.29 -3.14 -1.76
C VAL A 120 -11.92 -3.50 -2.31
N VAL A 121 -10.87 -2.94 -1.73
CA VAL A 121 -9.49 -3.12 -2.15
C VAL A 121 -8.60 -3.45 -0.97
N ALA A 122 -7.54 -4.23 -1.21
CA ALA A 122 -6.43 -4.32 -0.30
C ALA A 122 -5.54 -3.09 -0.46
N HIS A 123 -5.21 -2.46 0.66
CA HIS A 123 -4.21 -1.39 0.74
C HIS A 123 -2.97 -1.79 1.53
N ASP A 124 -2.89 -3.03 1.97
CA ASP A 124 -1.66 -3.64 2.47
C ASP A 124 -1.56 -5.05 1.91
N TYR A 125 -0.66 -5.21 0.94
CA TYR A 125 -0.51 -6.45 0.18
C TYR A 125 0.97 -6.83 -0.05
N ALA A 126 1.89 -6.26 0.75
CA ALA A 126 3.33 -6.55 0.65
C ALA A 126 3.67 -8.03 0.90
N PHE A 127 2.93 -8.69 1.79
CA PHE A 127 3.17 -10.08 2.22
C PHE A 127 2.14 -11.08 1.69
N HIS A 128 1.36 -10.72 0.67
CA HIS A 128 0.52 -11.72 0.02
C HIS A 128 1.38 -12.73 -0.72
N LYS A 129 0.95 -14.00 -0.74
CA LYS A 129 1.63 -15.15 -1.36
C LYS A 129 1.64 -15.09 -2.91
N PHE A 130 1.82 -13.90 -3.47
CA PHE A 130 1.77 -13.63 -4.90
C PHE A 130 2.80 -14.46 -5.67
N PHE A 131 4.05 -14.38 -5.24
CA PHE A 131 5.16 -15.09 -5.85
C PHE A 131 5.12 -16.62 -5.64
N THR A 132 4.33 -17.12 -4.70
CA THR A 132 4.28 -18.56 -4.40
C THR A 132 3.13 -19.30 -5.08
N ARG A 133 2.09 -18.62 -5.60
CA ARG A 133 0.93 -19.29 -6.22
C ARG A 133 0.83 -19.10 -7.74
N GLY A 134 1.42 -18.05 -8.32
CA GLY A 134 1.26 -17.74 -9.74
C GLY A 134 -0.19 -17.38 -10.12
N LEU A 135 -0.38 -16.59 -11.18
CA LEU A 135 -1.72 -16.14 -11.58
C LEU A 135 -2.59 -17.26 -12.19
N LYS A 136 -1.95 -18.31 -12.75
CA LYS A 136 -2.62 -19.45 -13.38
C LYS A 136 -3.26 -20.37 -12.33
N GLY A 137 -4.39 -19.94 -11.76
CA GLY A 137 -5.12 -20.70 -10.73
C GLY A 137 -5.82 -19.83 -9.68
N VAL A 138 -5.68 -18.51 -9.78
CA VAL A 138 -6.44 -17.58 -8.94
C VAL A 138 -7.93 -17.74 -9.22
N LYS A 139 -8.70 -17.88 -8.15
CA LYS A 139 -10.17 -17.95 -8.19
C LYS A 139 -10.73 -17.09 -7.07
N MET A 140 -11.98 -16.67 -7.20
CA MET A 140 -12.71 -16.12 -6.07
C MET A 140 -12.89 -17.21 -5.01
N ALA A 141 -12.54 -16.92 -3.77
CA ALA A 141 -12.64 -17.81 -2.64
C ALA A 141 -13.45 -17.14 -1.51
N PRO A 142 -14.21 -17.91 -0.72
CA PRO A 142 -14.86 -17.39 0.48
C PRO A 142 -13.83 -16.78 1.42
N VAL A 143 -14.16 -15.61 1.99
CA VAL A 143 -13.37 -15.06 3.09
C VAL A 143 -13.60 -15.93 4.33
N PRO A 144 -12.54 -16.47 4.97
CA PRO A 144 -12.68 -17.21 6.22
C PRO A 144 -13.43 -16.36 7.24
N ARG A 145 -14.44 -16.93 7.89
CA ARG A 145 -15.06 -16.30 9.05
C ARG A 145 -14.21 -16.66 10.25
N ASP A 146 -13.78 -15.66 10.99
CA ASP A 146 -13.18 -15.85 12.32
C ASP A 146 -14.13 -16.64 13.23
#